data_AF-H3A7V1-F1
#
_entry.id   AF-H3A7V1-F1
#
_cell.length_a   1.000
_cell.length_b   1.000
_cell.length_c   1.000
_cell.angle_alpha   90.00
_cell.angle_beta   90.00
_cell.angle_gamma   90.00
#
_symmetry.space_group_name_H-M   'P 1'
#
loop_
_entity.id
_entity.type
_entity.pdbx_description
1 polymer ?
#
loop_
_entity_poly.entity_id
_entity_poly.type
_entity_poly.pdbx_seq_one_letter_code
_entity_poly.pdbx_strand_id
1 'polypeptide(L)'
;TPEELEDVSDFEEDHETHSHTSGHTEGKTDRAKMTQLPDAEKAKIAEQVADFKKVKSKLDAEIEIWDDTSNDIIVLAKKMCMIMMEMTDFTRLRGKGPLKNTSDVINAAKMISEAGSRMDKLARQIANLCPDPSCKQDLLAYLEQIKLYSHQLKICSQVKAEIQNLGGELIMSALDSVTSLIQAAKNLMNAVVQTVKMSYIASSKIIRIHTTGPRHPVVMWRMKAPEKKPLIKREKPEEVYAAVRKGSAKKKIHPVKAMSEFRGREVN
;
A
#
# COMPACT_ATOMS: atom_id res chain seq x y z
N THR A 1 1.83 -24.93 89.02
CA THR A 1 2.16 -23.87 88.05
C THR A 1 0.94 -23.63 87.19
N PRO A 2 0.68 -22.36 86.84
CA PRO A 2 -0.61 -21.73 87.13
C PRO A 2 -1.43 -21.36 85.89
N GLU A 3 -2.65 -20.86 86.17
CA GLU A 3 -3.43 -19.85 85.43
C GLU A 3 -3.98 -20.21 84.04
N GLU A 4 -5.29 -20.32 83.84
CA GLU A 4 -6.37 -19.29 83.88
C GLU A 4 -6.48 -18.47 82.58
N LEU A 5 -7.74 -18.07 82.29
CA LEU A 5 -8.22 -17.02 81.36
C LEU A 5 -8.39 -17.47 79.89
N GLU A 6 -9.62 -17.71 79.39
CA GLU A 6 -10.65 -16.69 79.04
C GLU A 6 -10.03 -15.42 78.47
N ASP A 7 -10.18 -15.14 77.17
CA ASP A 7 -10.71 -13.82 76.80
C ASP A 7 -11.20 -13.71 75.34
N VAL A 8 -12.39 -13.11 75.27
CA VAL A 8 -13.00 -12.20 74.30
C VAL A 8 -12.83 -12.33 72.78
N SER A 9 -14.02 -12.29 72.16
CA SER A 9 -14.31 -11.61 70.91
C SER A 9 -13.62 -10.25 70.79
N ASP A 10 -13.05 -9.94 69.61
CA ASP A 10 -13.13 -8.57 69.13
C ASP A 10 -13.33 -8.51 67.61
N PHE A 11 -14.25 -7.63 67.26
CA PHE A 11 -14.62 -7.18 65.93
C PHE A 11 -13.81 -5.92 65.67
N GLU A 12 -12.84 -5.93 64.75
CA GLU A 12 -12.34 -4.71 64.13
C GLU A 12 -12.12 -5.02 62.64
N GLU A 13 -12.98 -4.53 61.74
CA GLU A 13 -13.08 -3.16 61.20
C GLU A 13 -12.22 -2.99 59.94
N ASP A 14 -12.84 -2.33 58.96
CA ASP A 14 -12.49 -2.27 57.54
C ASP A 14 -11.03 -1.92 57.23
N HIS A 15 -10.46 -2.62 56.25
CA HIS A 15 -9.59 -1.95 55.29
C HIS A 15 -9.82 -2.49 53.87
N GLU A 16 -10.42 -1.62 53.06
CA GLU A 16 -10.47 -1.67 51.60
C GLU A 16 -9.11 -2.07 51.02
N THR A 17 -8.96 -3.34 50.66
CA THR A 17 -7.94 -3.74 49.70
C THR A 17 -8.54 -3.56 48.31
N HIS A 18 -8.22 -2.40 47.74
CA HIS A 18 -8.23 -2.12 46.31
C HIS A 18 -7.73 -3.35 45.51
N SER A 19 -8.65 -4.25 45.19
CA SER A 19 -8.42 -5.30 44.23
C SER A 19 -8.57 -4.66 42.85
N HIS A 20 -7.52 -3.95 42.44
CA HIS A 20 -7.22 -3.74 41.04
C HIS A 20 -7.11 -5.11 40.41
N THR A 21 -8.24 -5.63 39.96
CA THR A 21 -8.29 -6.76 39.04
C THR A 21 -7.50 -6.32 37.83
N SER A 22 -6.31 -6.90 37.72
CA SER A 22 -5.38 -6.79 36.63
C SER A 22 -6.04 -7.39 35.38
N GLY A 23 -6.91 -6.60 34.77
CA GLY A 23 -7.42 -6.83 33.43
C GLY A 23 -6.27 -6.67 32.43
N HIS A 24 -5.53 -7.75 32.22
CA HIS A 24 -4.79 -8.07 31.00
C HIS A 24 -4.42 -6.88 30.09
N THR A 25 -3.21 -6.35 30.23
CA THR A 25 -2.55 -5.67 29.10
C THR A 25 -2.03 -6.73 28.14
N GLU A 26 -2.93 -7.35 27.36
CA GLU A 26 -2.54 -8.07 26.15
C GLU A 26 -1.71 -7.12 25.27
N GLY A 27 -0.52 -7.57 24.87
CA GLY A 27 0.49 -6.75 24.22
C GLY A 27 -0.06 -5.93 23.04
N LYS A 28 0.00 -4.59 23.14
CA LYS A 28 -0.25 -3.70 22.01
C LYS A 28 0.65 -4.12 20.84
N THR A 29 0.04 -4.62 19.77
CA THR A 29 0.72 -4.95 18.50
C THR A 29 1.62 -3.79 18.07
N ASP A 30 2.76 -4.09 17.44
CA ASP A 30 3.69 -3.04 16.97
C ASP A 30 2.99 -2.04 16.02
N ARG A 31 2.02 -2.55 15.26
CA ARG A 31 1.10 -1.76 14.46
C ARG A 31 0.31 -0.73 15.28
N ALA A 32 -0.23 -1.11 16.45
CA ALA A 32 -0.97 -0.21 17.32
C ALA A 32 -0.08 0.88 17.93
N LYS A 33 1.21 0.60 18.14
CA LYS A 33 2.18 1.61 18.58
C LYS A 33 2.41 2.67 17.50
N MET A 34 2.47 2.26 16.23
CA MET A 34 2.54 3.19 15.10
C MET A 34 1.39 4.21 15.14
N THR A 35 0.15 3.76 15.42
CA THR A 35 -1.03 4.66 15.43
C THR A 35 -0.96 5.78 16.47
N GLN A 36 -0.09 5.64 17.48
CA GLN A 36 0.09 6.60 18.57
C GLN A 36 1.14 7.68 18.27
N LEU A 37 1.73 7.71 17.06
CA LEU A 37 2.69 8.76 16.68
C LEU A 37 2.05 10.17 16.65
N PRO A 38 2.83 11.25 16.86
CA PRO A 38 2.36 12.62 16.72
C PRO A 38 1.90 12.96 15.29
N ASP A 39 0.89 13.83 15.15
CA ASP A 39 0.27 14.15 13.85
C ASP A 39 1.24 14.74 12.82
N ALA A 40 2.25 15.50 13.27
CA ALA A 40 3.30 16.03 12.39
C ALA A 40 4.11 14.91 11.69
N GLU A 41 4.35 13.80 12.39
CA GLU A 41 5.09 12.67 11.83
C GLU A 41 4.21 11.78 10.96
N LYS A 42 2.94 11.64 11.35
CA LYS A 42 1.94 10.98 10.50
C LYS A 42 1.88 11.63 9.13
N ALA A 43 1.96 12.95 9.06
CA ALA A 43 1.96 13.71 7.81
C ALA A 43 3.19 13.37 6.95
N LYS A 44 4.40 13.32 7.54
CA LYS A 44 5.64 12.93 6.83
C LYS A 44 5.58 11.51 6.28
N ILE A 45 5.08 10.56 7.07
CA ILE A 45 4.89 9.17 6.62
C ILE A 45 3.87 9.12 5.48
N ALA A 46 2.76 9.86 5.58
CA ALA A 46 1.73 9.90 4.55
C ALA A 46 2.26 10.46 3.22
N GLU A 47 3.13 11.47 3.26
CA GLU A 47 3.80 12.02 2.08
C GLU A 47 4.70 10.97 1.40
N GLN A 48 5.56 10.28 2.16
CA GLN A 48 6.42 9.21 1.62
C GLN A 48 5.60 8.06 1.01
N VAL A 49 4.48 7.69 1.65
CA VAL A 49 3.56 6.68 1.11
C VAL A 49 2.87 7.17 -0.17
N ALA A 50 2.54 8.46 -0.28
CA ALA A 50 1.97 9.02 -1.49
C ALA A 50 2.96 8.96 -2.66
N ASP A 51 4.23 9.25 -2.42
CA ASP A 51 5.28 9.12 -3.43
C ASP A 51 5.54 7.67 -3.83
N PHE A 52 5.54 6.75 -2.87
CA PHE A 52 5.58 5.32 -3.15
C PHE A 52 4.40 4.88 -4.04
N LYS A 53 3.19 5.36 -3.77
CA LYS A 53 2.00 5.07 -4.59
C LYS A 53 2.12 5.56 -6.03
N LYS A 54 2.79 6.70 -6.27
CA LYS A 54 3.08 7.16 -7.65
C LYS A 54 3.93 6.15 -8.41
N VAL A 55 4.94 5.57 -7.75
CA VAL A 55 5.76 4.50 -8.36
C VAL A 55 4.94 3.23 -8.57
N LYS A 56 4.10 2.88 -7.60
CA LYS A 56 3.18 1.73 -7.72
C LYS A 56 2.25 1.88 -8.94
N SER A 57 1.68 3.05 -9.19
CA SER A 57 0.87 3.31 -10.39
C SER A 57 1.64 3.13 -11.70
N LYS A 58 2.94 3.43 -11.73
CA LYS A 58 3.79 3.16 -12.90
C LYS A 58 3.97 1.66 -13.11
N LEU A 59 4.14 0.89 -12.03
CA LEU A 59 4.21 -0.56 -12.13
C LEU A 59 2.89 -1.16 -12.60
N ASP A 60 1.76 -0.74 -12.02
CA ASP A 60 0.43 -1.19 -12.44
C ASP A 60 0.21 -1.01 -13.94
N ALA A 61 0.49 0.19 -14.45
CA ALA A 61 0.34 0.50 -15.87
C ALA A 61 1.24 -0.39 -16.76
N GLU A 62 2.42 -0.77 -16.27
CA GLU A 62 3.34 -1.66 -16.98
C GLU A 62 2.90 -3.12 -16.92
N ILE A 63 2.36 -3.61 -15.81
CA ILE A 63 1.98 -5.03 -15.64
C ILE A 63 0.58 -5.35 -16.15
N GLU A 64 -0.34 -4.37 -16.18
CA GLU A 64 -1.75 -4.59 -16.51
C GLU A 64 -1.96 -4.89 -18.00
N ILE A 65 -1.05 -4.41 -18.84
CA ILE A 65 -1.07 -4.66 -20.29
C ILE A 65 -0.66 -6.09 -20.66
N TRP A 66 -0.06 -6.85 -19.73
CA TRP A 66 0.45 -8.20 -19.99
C TRP A 66 -0.44 -9.29 -19.38
N ASP A 67 -0.66 -10.35 -20.15
CA ASP A 67 -1.18 -11.63 -19.65
C ASP A 67 -0.06 -12.38 -18.90
N ASP A 68 -0.38 -12.86 -17.70
CA ASP A 68 0.56 -13.47 -16.76
C ASP A 68 0.56 -15.00 -16.79
N THR A 69 -0.33 -15.64 -17.56
CA THR A 69 -0.49 -17.11 -17.65
C THR A 69 0.82 -17.86 -17.99
N SER A 70 1.75 -17.22 -18.73
CA SER A 70 3.03 -17.82 -19.12
C SER A 70 4.19 -16.83 -18.99
N ASN A 71 4.08 -15.91 -18.03
CA ASN A 71 5.09 -14.90 -17.76
C ASN A 71 5.34 -14.76 -16.27
N ASP A 72 6.24 -15.60 -15.76
CA ASP A 72 6.63 -15.61 -14.36
C ASP A 72 7.26 -14.28 -13.90
N ILE A 73 7.86 -13.49 -14.81
CA ILE A 73 8.37 -12.15 -14.46
C ILE A 73 7.22 -11.23 -14.05
N ILE A 74 6.10 -11.25 -14.78
CA ILE A 74 4.91 -10.46 -14.44
C ILE A 74 4.25 -10.95 -13.14
N VAL A 75 4.15 -12.27 -12.96
CA VAL A 75 3.62 -12.86 -11.71
C VAL A 75 4.47 -12.45 -10.51
N LEU A 76 5.80 -12.53 -10.63
CA LEU A 76 6.73 -12.11 -9.57
C LEU A 76 6.65 -10.61 -9.31
N ALA A 77 6.55 -9.77 -10.35
CA ALA A 77 6.38 -8.33 -10.21
C ALA A 77 5.09 -7.98 -9.45
N LYS A 78 3.95 -8.62 -9.79
CA LYS A 78 2.68 -8.50 -9.06
C LYS A 78 2.83 -8.89 -7.59
N LYS A 79 3.48 -10.03 -7.32
CA LYS A 79 3.72 -10.51 -5.95
C LYS A 79 4.58 -9.54 -5.15
N MET A 80 5.70 -9.07 -5.71
CA MET A 80 6.58 -8.10 -5.06
C MET A 80 5.84 -6.77 -4.80
N CYS A 81 5.03 -6.31 -5.75
CA CYS A 81 4.21 -5.11 -5.59
C CYS A 81 3.23 -5.22 -4.42
N MET A 82 2.50 -6.34 -4.35
CA MET A 82 1.53 -6.61 -3.29
C MET A 82 2.19 -6.61 -1.91
N ILE A 83 3.32 -7.31 -1.75
CA ILE A 83 4.00 -7.39 -0.45
C ILE A 83 4.57 -6.02 -0.05
N MET A 84 5.16 -5.25 -0.98
CA MET A 84 5.63 -3.90 -0.67
C MET A 84 4.49 -2.95 -0.27
N MET A 85 3.31 -3.08 -0.89
CA MET A 85 2.11 -2.37 -0.44
C MET A 85 1.74 -2.76 0.99
N GLU A 86 1.69 -4.05 1.33
CA GLU A 86 1.40 -4.51 2.69
C GLU A 86 2.41 -4.00 3.73
N MET A 87 3.70 -3.93 3.36
CA MET A 87 4.75 -3.37 4.21
C MET A 87 4.60 -1.85 4.42
N THR A 88 4.26 -1.09 3.38
CA THR A 88 3.93 0.34 3.54
C THR A 88 2.59 0.58 4.23
N ASP A 89 1.69 -0.40 4.21
CA ASP A 89 0.41 -0.36 4.91
C ASP A 89 0.54 -0.69 6.40
N PHE A 90 1.58 -1.43 6.78
CA PHE A 90 1.98 -1.62 8.17
C PHE A 90 2.38 -0.28 8.82
N THR A 91 3.07 0.58 8.07
CA THR A 91 3.45 1.92 8.53
C THR A 91 2.29 2.91 8.48
N ARG A 92 1.17 2.55 7.83
CA ARG A 92 -0.04 3.38 7.85
C ARG A 92 -0.78 3.27 9.19
N LEU A 93 -0.96 4.44 9.77
CA LEU A 93 -1.49 4.67 11.12
C LEU A 93 -3.00 4.55 11.25
N ARG A 94 -3.66 4.05 10.20
CA ARG A 94 -5.12 3.89 10.14
C ARG A 94 -5.60 2.50 10.55
N GLY A 95 -4.71 1.62 11.02
CA GLY A 95 -5.05 0.27 11.49
C GLY A 95 -5.43 -0.73 10.39
N LYS A 96 -5.25 -0.42 9.10
CA LYS A 96 -5.66 -1.27 7.98
C LYS A 96 -4.48 -1.98 7.30
N GLY A 97 -4.44 -3.31 7.36
CA GLY A 97 -3.49 -4.16 6.64
C GLY A 97 -3.27 -5.51 7.35
N PRO A 98 -2.71 -6.52 6.64
CA PRO A 98 -2.59 -7.88 7.16
C PRO A 98 -1.46 -8.05 8.19
N LEU A 99 -0.41 -7.24 8.10
CA LEU A 99 0.76 -7.30 9.00
C LEU A 99 0.43 -6.65 10.35
N LYS A 100 0.71 -7.35 11.46
CA LYS A 100 0.42 -6.90 12.82
C LYS A 100 1.68 -6.68 13.66
N ASN A 101 2.68 -7.53 13.46
CA ASN A 101 3.91 -7.56 14.24
C ASN A 101 5.13 -7.27 13.36
N THR A 102 6.21 -6.80 13.98
CA THR A 102 7.50 -6.59 13.28
C THR A 102 8.01 -7.90 12.65
N SER A 103 7.71 -9.06 13.26
CA SER A 103 8.00 -10.38 12.70
C SER A 103 7.39 -10.60 11.30
N ASP A 104 6.18 -10.08 11.08
CA ASP A 104 5.46 -10.23 9.82
C ASP A 104 6.12 -9.38 8.73
N VAL A 105 6.61 -8.19 9.09
CA VAL A 105 7.36 -7.29 8.20
C VAL A 105 8.69 -7.92 7.79
N ILE A 106 9.39 -8.57 8.73
CA ILE A 106 10.62 -9.31 8.43
C ILE A 106 10.34 -10.48 7.48
N ASN A 107 9.25 -11.21 7.70
CA ASN A 107 8.86 -12.32 6.82
C ASN A 107 8.45 -11.82 5.42
N ALA A 108 7.73 -10.71 5.34
CA ALA A 108 7.41 -10.04 4.08
C ALA A 108 8.69 -9.65 3.30
N ALA A 109 9.69 -9.09 3.98
CA ALA A 109 10.97 -8.75 3.36
C ALA A 109 11.71 -9.99 2.83
N LYS A 110 11.65 -11.13 3.56
CA LYS A 110 12.21 -12.41 3.07
C LYS A 110 11.49 -12.89 1.81
N MET A 111 10.15 -12.85 1.80
CA MET A 111 9.35 -13.24 0.63
C MET A 111 9.66 -12.38 -0.61
N ILE A 112 9.90 -11.08 -0.41
CA ILE A 112 10.35 -10.18 -1.48
C ILE A 112 11.74 -10.58 -1.98
N SER A 113 12.70 -10.84 -1.08
CA SER A 113 14.05 -11.25 -1.45
C SER A 113 14.06 -12.56 -2.26
N GLU A 114 13.20 -13.52 -1.90
CA GLU A 114 13.03 -14.77 -2.65
C GLU A 114 12.42 -14.53 -4.03
N ALA A 115 11.37 -13.69 -4.11
CA ALA A 115 10.74 -13.33 -5.37
C ALA A 115 11.72 -12.59 -6.30
N GLY A 116 12.49 -11.62 -5.77
CA GLY A 116 13.54 -10.91 -6.49
C GLY A 116 14.64 -11.84 -6.98
N SER A 117 15.03 -12.84 -6.19
CA SER A 117 16.02 -13.86 -6.63
C SER A 117 15.49 -14.75 -7.75
N ARG A 118 14.19 -15.08 -7.75
CA ARG A 118 13.56 -15.83 -8.86
C ARG A 118 13.47 -14.97 -10.12
N MET A 119 13.12 -13.69 -9.96
CA MET A 119 13.07 -12.72 -11.05
C MET A 119 14.45 -12.53 -11.69
N ASP A 120 15.51 -12.43 -10.88
CA ASP A 120 16.90 -12.37 -11.34
C ASP A 120 17.25 -13.56 -12.24
N LYS A 121 16.96 -14.78 -11.79
CA LYS A 121 17.26 -15.99 -12.58
C LYS A 121 16.62 -15.95 -13.98
N LEU A 122 15.34 -15.59 -14.07
CA LEU A 122 14.62 -15.52 -15.34
C LEU A 122 15.15 -14.39 -16.24
N ALA A 123 15.27 -13.19 -15.69
CA ALA A 123 15.74 -12.03 -16.44
C ALA A 123 17.20 -12.18 -16.88
N ARG A 124 18.05 -12.84 -16.09
CA ARG A 124 19.44 -13.12 -16.43
C ARG A 124 19.56 -14.13 -17.57
N GLN A 125 18.66 -15.11 -17.65
CA GLN A 125 18.57 -15.99 -18.82
C GLN A 125 18.21 -15.19 -20.08
N ILE A 126 17.23 -14.29 -20.00
CA ILE A 126 16.89 -13.37 -21.11
C ILE A 126 18.10 -12.51 -21.49
N ALA A 127 18.79 -11.92 -20.51
CA ALA A 127 19.98 -11.09 -20.76
C ALA A 127 21.10 -11.87 -21.47
N ASN A 128 21.30 -13.15 -21.13
CA ASN A 128 22.32 -13.99 -21.74
C ASN A 128 21.99 -14.39 -23.19
N LEU A 129 20.71 -14.48 -23.52
CA LEU A 129 20.25 -14.76 -24.88
C LEU A 129 20.17 -13.48 -25.75
N CYS A 130 20.17 -12.30 -25.13
CA CYS A 130 20.05 -11.03 -25.83
C CYS A 130 21.31 -10.75 -26.69
N PRO A 131 21.15 -10.55 -28.01
CA PRO A 131 22.27 -10.28 -28.90
C PRO A 131 22.77 -8.83 -28.82
N ASP A 132 21.97 -7.91 -28.27
CA ASP A 132 22.34 -6.51 -28.12
C ASP A 132 23.08 -6.29 -26.78
N PRO A 133 24.37 -5.93 -26.81
CA PRO A 133 25.17 -5.76 -25.60
C PRO A 133 24.68 -4.61 -24.72
N SER A 134 24.15 -3.52 -25.29
CA SER A 134 23.64 -2.39 -24.51
C SER A 134 22.39 -2.80 -23.73
N CYS A 135 21.42 -3.41 -24.41
CA CYS A 135 20.22 -3.92 -23.77
C CYS A 135 20.52 -4.98 -22.69
N LYS A 136 21.54 -5.83 -22.92
CA LYS A 136 22.02 -6.80 -21.93
C LYS A 136 22.58 -6.11 -20.68
N GLN A 137 23.45 -5.12 -20.85
CA GLN A 137 24.06 -4.40 -19.74
C GLN A 137 23.03 -3.66 -18.89
N ASP A 138 22.07 -2.98 -19.53
CA ASP A 138 21.00 -2.27 -18.83
C ASP A 138 20.15 -3.25 -17.98
N LEU A 139 19.77 -4.39 -18.56
CA LEU A 139 19.00 -5.41 -17.84
C LEU A 139 19.78 -5.94 -16.63
N LEU A 140 21.07 -6.25 -16.79
CA LEU A 140 21.92 -6.72 -15.70
C LEU A 140 22.09 -5.65 -14.60
N ALA A 141 22.20 -4.37 -14.97
CA ALA A 141 22.30 -3.29 -13.99
C ALA A 141 21.03 -3.18 -13.12
N TYR A 142 19.84 -3.32 -13.72
CA TYR A 142 18.59 -3.32 -12.95
C TYR A 142 18.45 -4.57 -12.06
N LEU A 143 19.02 -5.71 -12.45
CA LEU A 143 19.06 -6.90 -11.59
C LEU A 143 19.94 -6.71 -10.34
N GLU A 144 21.10 -6.07 -10.48
CA GLU A 144 21.92 -5.73 -9.32
C GLU A 144 21.21 -4.70 -8.42
N GLN A 145 20.43 -3.77 -8.98
CA GLN A 145 19.58 -2.87 -8.20
C GLN A 145 18.49 -3.62 -7.41
N ILE A 146 17.83 -4.62 -8.02
CA ILE A 146 16.86 -5.46 -7.30
C ILE A 146 17.53 -6.15 -6.11
N LYS A 147 18.72 -6.72 -6.31
CA LYS A 147 19.49 -7.36 -5.23
C LYS A 147 19.85 -6.38 -4.12
N LEU A 148 20.37 -5.20 -4.47
CA LEU A 148 20.71 -4.14 -3.52
C LEU A 148 19.49 -3.70 -2.70
N TYR A 149 18.39 -3.33 -3.36
CA TYR A 149 17.21 -2.79 -2.67
C TYR A 149 16.44 -3.87 -1.91
N SER A 150 16.46 -5.14 -2.34
CA SER A 150 15.93 -6.25 -1.55
C SER A 150 16.69 -6.43 -0.25
N HIS A 151 18.02 -6.28 -0.30
CA HIS A 151 18.87 -6.34 0.90
C HIS A 151 18.63 -5.14 1.82
N GLN A 152 18.55 -3.93 1.28
CA GLN A 152 18.22 -2.73 2.07
C GLN A 152 16.85 -2.86 2.75
N LEU A 153 15.82 -3.33 2.01
CA LEU A 153 14.50 -3.54 2.57
C LEU A 153 14.51 -4.57 3.71
N LYS A 154 15.31 -5.62 3.60
CA LYS A 154 15.52 -6.60 4.67
C LYS A 154 16.16 -5.96 5.90
N ILE A 155 17.21 -5.15 5.74
CA ILE A 155 17.83 -4.42 6.85
C ILE A 155 16.78 -3.51 7.52
N CYS A 156 16.09 -2.67 6.75
CA CYS A 156 15.07 -1.76 7.26
C CYS A 156 13.92 -2.50 7.98
N SER A 157 13.58 -3.72 7.56
CA SER A 157 12.55 -4.54 8.23
C SER A 157 12.99 -5.09 9.59
N GLN A 158 14.29 -5.21 9.83
CA GLN A 158 14.87 -5.77 11.05
C GLN A 158 15.19 -4.72 12.10
N VAL A 159 15.26 -3.45 11.72
CA VAL A 159 15.41 -2.33 12.67
C VAL A 159 14.16 -2.32 13.54
N LYS A 160 14.26 -2.94 14.72
CA LYS A 160 13.21 -2.85 15.74
C LYS A 160 12.92 -1.37 15.94
N ALA A 161 11.69 -0.96 15.69
CA ALA A 161 11.22 0.28 16.26
C ALA A 161 11.23 0.04 17.77
N GLU A 162 12.28 0.51 18.45
CA GLU A 162 12.34 0.57 19.91
C GLU A 162 11.29 1.59 20.36
N ILE A 163 10.01 1.24 20.23
CA ILE A 163 8.91 2.07 20.70
C ILE A 163 8.73 1.74 22.17
N GLN A 164 9.71 2.12 22.99
CA GLN A 164 9.65 2.09 24.44
C GLN A 164 9.71 3.52 24.94
N ASN A 165 8.59 3.99 25.49
CA ASN A 165 8.34 5.32 26.07
C ASN A 165 8.58 6.49 25.10
N LEU A 166 7.49 7.13 24.67
CA LEU A 166 7.48 8.28 23.76
C LEU A 166 8.09 9.54 24.40
N GLY A 167 9.42 9.57 24.58
CA GLY A 167 10.20 10.80 24.68
C GLY A 167 10.59 11.31 23.29
N GLY A 168 10.71 12.63 23.09
CA GLY A 168 10.89 13.24 21.76
C GLY A 168 12.03 12.69 20.90
N GLU A 169 13.11 12.21 21.50
CA GLU A 169 14.26 11.61 20.80
C GLU A 169 13.95 10.21 20.23
N LEU A 170 13.19 9.40 20.97
CA LEU A 170 12.77 8.06 20.57
C LEU A 170 11.75 8.07 19.43
N ILE A 171 10.92 9.12 19.36
CA ILE A 171 9.93 9.28 18.29
C ILE A 171 10.63 9.55 16.94
N MET A 172 11.69 10.37 16.95
CA MET A 172 12.46 10.67 15.73
C MET A 172 13.15 9.42 15.15
N SER A 173 13.69 8.54 16.01
CA SER A 173 14.28 7.25 15.60
C SER A 173 13.26 6.31 14.96
N ALA A 174 12.03 6.25 15.50
CA ALA A 174 10.96 5.45 14.92
C ALA A 174 10.53 5.98 13.54
N LEU A 175 10.44 7.30 13.38
CA LEU A 175 10.12 7.94 12.11
C LEU A 175 11.18 7.65 11.03
N ASP A 176 12.46 7.73 11.37
CA ASP A 176 13.56 7.47 10.43
C ASP A 176 13.59 6.02 9.97
N SER A 177 13.33 5.07 10.88
CA SER A 177 13.19 3.66 10.54
C SER A 177 12.05 3.42 9.54
N VAL A 178 10.89 4.02 9.79
CA VAL A 178 9.69 3.89 8.95
C VAL A 178 9.89 4.51 7.57
N THR A 179 10.40 5.73 7.52
CA THR A 179 10.63 6.43 6.26
C THR A 179 11.70 5.73 5.43
N SER A 180 12.74 5.19 6.07
CA SER A 180 13.76 4.35 5.41
C SER A 180 13.15 3.08 4.82
N LEU A 181 12.26 2.40 5.54
CA LEU A 181 11.55 1.21 5.03
C LEU A 181 10.72 1.54 3.77
N ILE A 182 9.94 2.64 3.81
CA ILE A 182 9.13 3.08 2.67
C ILE A 182 10.02 3.46 1.49
N GLN A 183 11.13 4.14 1.74
CA GLN A 183 12.07 4.55 0.70
C GLN A 183 12.77 3.35 0.05
N ALA A 184 13.20 2.36 0.83
CA ALA A 184 13.76 1.11 0.30
C ALA A 184 12.75 0.37 -0.58
N ALA A 185 11.47 0.30 -0.15
CA ALA A 185 10.39 -0.29 -0.95
C ALA A 185 10.15 0.49 -2.25
N LYS A 186 10.19 1.83 -2.22
CA LYS A 186 10.06 2.69 -3.40
C LYS A 186 11.17 2.45 -4.42
N ASN A 187 12.41 2.36 -3.94
CA ASN A 187 13.56 2.08 -4.79
C ASN A 187 13.47 0.70 -5.43
N LEU A 188 13.10 -0.32 -4.65
CA LEU A 188 12.88 -1.67 -5.16
C LEU A 188 11.76 -1.72 -6.21
N MET A 189 10.63 -1.04 -5.96
CA MET A 189 9.52 -0.96 -6.91
C MET A 189 9.96 -0.34 -8.25
N ASN A 190 10.74 0.73 -8.22
CA ASN A 190 11.29 1.33 -9.44
C ASN A 190 12.21 0.37 -10.19
N ALA A 191 13.10 -0.36 -9.49
CA ALA A 191 13.96 -1.34 -10.11
C ALA A 191 13.14 -2.46 -10.78
N VAL A 192 12.09 -2.96 -10.12
CA VAL A 192 11.17 -3.96 -10.69
C VAL A 192 10.48 -3.44 -11.96
N VAL A 193 10.00 -2.19 -11.98
CA VAL A 193 9.41 -1.58 -13.20
C VAL A 193 10.39 -1.62 -14.36
N GLN A 194 11.65 -1.23 -14.13
CA GLN A 194 12.65 -1.20 -15.18
C GLN A 194 13.07 -2.60 -15.63
N THR A 195 13.18 -3.56 -14.70
CA THR A 195 13.46 -4.95 -15.05
C THR A 195 12.37 -5.56 -15.92
N VAL A 196 11.09 -5.29 -15.65
CA VAL A 196 9.98 -5.76 -16.52
C VAL A 196 10.12 -5.18 -17.93
N LYS A 197 10.30 -3.86 -18.05
CA LYS A 197 10.48 -3.17 -19.34
C LYS A 197 11.66 -3.70 -20.13
N MET A 198 12.83 -3.77 -19.49
CA MET A 198 14.05 -4.22 -20.16
C MET A 198 14.01 -5.70 -20.51
N SER A 199 13.35 -6.54 -19.69
CA SER A 199 13.13 -7.95 -20.02
C SER A 199 12.27 -8.11 -21.28
N TYR A 200 11.23 -7.28 -21.45
CA TYR A 200 10.41 -7.26 -22.66
C TYR A 200 11.22 -6.82 -23.89
N ILE A 201 11.97 -5.72 -23.77
CA ILE A 201 12.80 -5.20 -24.87
C ILE A 201 13.85 -6.24 -25.29
N ALA A 202 14.55 -6.84 -24.33
CA ALA A 202 15.53 -7.89 -24.58
C ALA A 202 14.89 -9.11 -25.26
N SER A 203 13.73 -9.57 -24.77
CA SER A 203 12.97 -10.68 -25.37
C SER A 203 12.57 -10.38 -26.82
N SER A 204 12.13 -9.15 -27.10
CA SER A 204 11.77 -8.72 -28.45
C SER A 204 12.96 -8.74 -29.41
N LYS A 205 14.15 -8.35 -28.94
CA LYS A 205 15.39 -8.40 -29.73
C LYS A 205 15.85 -9.83 -30.01
N ILE A 206 15.67 -10.74 -29.05
CA ILE A 206 15.97 -12.17 -29.24
C ILE A 206 15.13 -12.77 -30.37
N ILE A 207 13.80 -12.54 -30.34
CA ILE A 207 12.85 -13.06 -31.33
C ILE A 207 13.17 -12.55 -32.73
N ARG A 208 13.52 -11.27 -32.88
CA ARG A 208 13.82 -10.66 -34.19
C ARG A 208 15.03 -11.29 -34.89
N ILE A 209 16.00 -11.78 -34.14
CA ILE A 209 17.26 -12.30 -34.69
C ILE A 209 17.24 -13.83 -34.83
N HIS A 210 16.50 -14.54 -33.96
CA HIS A 210 16.46 -16.00 -33.94
C HIS A 210 15.27 -16.61 -34.72
N THR A 211 14.90 -16.06 -35.87
CA THR A 211 13.85 -16.63 -36.74
C THR A 211 14.17 -18.02 -37.30
N THR A 212 15.36 -18.57 -37.02
CA THR A 212 15.84 -19.87 -37.49
C THR A 212 16.13 -20.82 -36.31
N GLY A 213 15.09 -21.43 -35.73
CA GLY A 213 15.25 -22.59 -34.85
C GLY A 213 14.15 -22.74 -33.77
N PRO A 214 13.85 -23.98 -33.33
CA PRO A 214 12.87 -24.24 -32.28
C PRO A 214 13.49 -23.94 -30.92
N ARG A 215 13.52 -22.67 -30.51
CA ARG A 215 13.81 -22.29 -29.12
C ARG A 215 12.55 -21.75 -28.48
N HIS A 216 12.11 -22.40 -27.41
CA HIS A 216 11.06 -21.86 -26.56
C HIS A 216 11.61 -20.63 -25.82
N PRO A 217 10.92 -19.48 -25.88
CA PRO A 217 11.35 -18.29 -25.16
C PRO A 217 11.27 -18.53 -23.64
N VAL A 218 12.14 -17.87 -22.88
CA VAL A 218 12.21 -18.00 -21.41
C VAL A 218 10.89 -17.63 -20.75
N VAL A 219 10.23 -16.60 -21.26
CA VAL A 219 8.87 -16.17 -20.87
C VAL A 219 8.10 -15.71 -22.11
N MET A 220 6.77 -15.83 -22.08
CA MET A 220 5.91 -15.38 -23.18
C MET A 220 5.34 -14.00 -22.91
N TRP A 221 5.59 -13.04 -23.82
CA TRP A 221 5.01 -11.70 -23.75
C TRP A 221 3.74 -11.65 -24.58
N ARG A 222 2.57 -11.72 -23.91
CA ARG A 222 1.26 -11.60 -24.55
C ARG A 222 0.52 -10.40 -23.99
N MET A 223 -0.04 -9.57 -24.87
CA MET A 223 -0.89 -8.47 -24.43
C MET A 223 -2.22 -9.00 -23.91
N LYS A 224 -2.68 -8.47 -22.79
CA LYS A 224 -4.04 -8.71 -22.29
C LYS A 224 -5.04 -8.08 -23.25
N ALA A 225 -6.14 -8.78 -23.53
CA ALA A 225 -7.21 -8.22 -24.35
C ALA A 225 -7.77 -6.93 -23.70
N PRO A 226 -7.92 -5.82 -24.44
CA PRO A 226 -8.46 -4.59 -23.88
C PRO A 226 -9.87 -4.83 -23.35
N GLU A 227 -10.11 -4.48 -22.08
CA GLU A 227 -11.45 -4.52 -21.53
C GLU A 227 -12.30 -3.45 -22.23
N LYS A 228 -13.43 -3.86 -22.81
CA LYS A 228 -14.34 -2.96 -23.51
C LYS A 228 -14.91 -1.96 -22.50
N LYS A 229 -14.39 -0.74 -22.48
CA LYS A 229 -14.98 0.34 -21.68
C LYS A 229 -16.39 0.59 -22.21
N PRO A 230 -17.40 0.67 -21.33
CA PRO A 230 -18.76 0.99 -21.77
C PRO A 230 -18.74 2.37 -22.43
N LEU A 231 -19.18 2.45 -23.70
CA LEU A 231 -19.17 3.69 -24.49
C LEU A 231 -20.05 4.79 -23.88
N ILE A 232 -20.98 4.42 -23.01
CA ILE A 232 -21.86 5.34 -22.29
C ILE A 232 -21.66 5.07 -20.80
N LYS A 233 -21.26 6.10 -20.04
CA LYS A 233 -21.38 6.09 -18.58
C LYS A 233 -22.88 6.00 -18.28
N ARG A 234 -23.33 4.85 -17.75
CA ARG A 234 -24.67 4.77 -17.17
C ARG A 234 -24.69 5.71 -15.97
N GLU A 235 -25.30 6.88 -16.12
CA GLU A 235 -25.59 7.76 -14.98
C GLU A 235 -26.44 6.97 -13.98
N LYS A 236 -26.10 7.09 -12.69
CA LYS A 236 -26.92 6.47 -11.64
C LYS A 236 -28.29 7.16 -11.65
N PRO A 237 -29.41 6.42 -11.53
CA PRO A 237 -30.75 7.02 -11.51
C PRO A 237 -30.88 8.18 -10.50
N GLU A 238 -30.19 8.10 -9.36
CA GLU A 238 -30.16 9.14 -8.32
C GLU A 238 -29.67 10.52 -8.82
N GLU A 239 -28.71 10.56 -9.75
CA GLU A 239 -28.17 11.82 -10.30
C GLU A 239 -29.19 12.47 -11.25
N VAL A 240 -29.95 11.66 -12.00
CA VAL A 240 -31.05 12.11 -12.86
C VAL A 240 -32.21 12.67 -12.02
N TYR A 241 -32.59 11.99 -10.92
CA TYR A 241 -33.66 12.47 -10.03
C TYR A 241 -33.30 13.78 -9.31
N ALA A 242 -32.02 13.98 -8.96
CA ALA A 242 -31.57 15.22 -8.33
C ALA A 242 -31.61 16.43 -9.28
N ALA A 243 -31.30 16.21 -10.57
CA ALA A 243 -31.37 17.25 -11.59
C ALA A 243 -32.83 17.69 -11.89
N VAL A 244 -33.77 16.74 -11.94
CA VAL A 244 -35.17 17.02 -12.25
C VAL A 244 -35.89 17.80 -11.13
N ARG A 245 -35.49 17.65 -9.86
CA ARG A 245 -36.12 18.37 -8.74
C ARG A 245 -35.78 19.86 -8.65
N LYS A 246 -34.77 20.35 -9.39
CA LYS A 246 -34.44 21.80 -9.46
C LYS A 246 -35.19 22.55 -10.58
N GLY A 247 -36.14 21.91 -11.25
CA GLY A 247 -37.02 22.55 -12.23
C GLY A 247 -38.25 23.21 -11.59
N SER A 248 -38.17 24.50 -11.31
CA SER A 248 -39.26 25.47 -11.17
C SER A 248 -40.55 25.00 -10.46
N ALA A 249 -40.65 25.31 -9.16
CA ALA A 249 -41.95 25.30 -8.46
C ALA A 249 -42.89 26.32 -9.12
N LYS A 250 -43.81 25.84 -9.98
CA LYS A 250 -44.92 26.64 -10.53
C LYS A 250 -45.76 27.18 -9.37
N LYS A 251 -45.54 28.44 -8.98
CA LYS A 251 -46.49 29.17 -8.14
C LYS A 251 -47.80 29.30 -8.94
N LYS A 252 -48.89 28.69 -8.46
CA LYS A 252 -50.24 28.93 -9.00
C LYS A 252 -50.64 30.36 -8.66
N ILE A 253 -50.47 31.28 -9.59
CA ILE A 253 -50.94 32.66 -9.48
C ILE A 253 -52.41 32.67 -9.94
N HIS A 254 -53.32 33.17 -9.10
CA HIS A 254 -54.73 33.28 -9.43
C HIS A 254 -54.94 34.33 -10.54
N PRO A 255 -55.72 34.03 -11.60
CA PRO A 255 -55.75 34.84 -12.83
C PRO A 255 -56.16 36.31 -12.61
N VAL A 256 -56.99 36.59 -11.59
CA VAL A 256 -57.40 37.96 -11.24
C VAL A 256 -56.21 38.81 -10.75
N LYS A 257 -55.22 38.21 -10.09
CA LYS A 257 -54.04 38.91 -9.54
C LYS A 257 -53.01 39.28 -10.61
N ALA A 258 -52.93 38.49 -11.69
CA ALA A 258 -52.07 38.81 -12.83
C ALA A 258 -52.61 39.99 -13.66
N MET A 259 -53.94 40.16 -13.71
CA MET A 259 -54.59 41.23 -14.47
C MET A 259 -54.61 42.58 -13.72
N SER A 260 -54.49 42.58 -12.40
CA SER A 260 -54.37 43.80 -11.59
C SER A 260 -53.02 44.51 -11.71
N GLU A 261 -51.95 43.79 -12.07
CA GLU A 261 -50.61 44.37 -12.25
C GLU A 261 -50.47 45.15 -13.58
N PHE A 262 -51.44 45.04 -14.50
CA PHE A 262 -51.34 45.60 -15.85
C PHE A 262 -52.23 46.83 -16.10
N ARG A 263 -52.91 47.38 -15.07
CA ARG A 263 -53.69 48.62 -15.23
C ARG A 263 -52.80 49.86 -15.11
N GLY A 264 -52.40 50.37 -16.28
CA GLY A 264 -52.26 51.79 -16.61
C GLY A 264 -51.24 52.63 -15.83
N ARG A 265 -50.07 52.87 -16.43
CA ARG A 265 -49.38 54.14 -16.22
C ARG A 265 -50.21 55.23 -16.90
N GLU A 266 -50.68 56.21 -16.13
CA GLU A 266 -51.16 57.48 -16.69
C GLU A 266 -49.98 58.13 -17.43
N VAL A 267 -50.19 58.44 -18.71
CA VAL A 267 -49.26 59.20 -19.54
C VAL A 267 -49.80 60.63 -19.54
N ASN A 268 -49.03 61.58 -19.00
CA ASN A 268 -49.18 62.99 -19.35
C ASN A 268 -48.57 63.24 -20.73
#